data_AF-A0A2N6VNH8-F1
#
_entry.id   AF-A0A2N6VNH8-F1
#
_cell.length_a   1.000
_cell.length_b   1.000
_cell.length_c   1.000
_cell.angle_alpha   90.00
_cell.angle_beta   90.00
_cell.angle_gamma   90.00
#
_symmetry.space_group_name_H-M   'P 1'
#
loop_
_entity.id
_entity.type
_entity.pdbx_description
1 polymer ?
#
loop_
_entity_poly.entity_id
_entity_poly.type
_entity_poly.pdbx_seq_one_letter_code
_entity_poly.pdbx_strand_id
1 'polypeptide(L)'
;MKKTPFLVSTSIVALLVASVFSGPAHATTKDSSMNTEEAVERLVELNPGTTEEEMSAGLREYAEENGQSYEQVVDDALKAAEEEEAQWQKDKAEYEFDRETRAAKAVGKLPRVNVGGDIFYNPASTVGFKHGHVGIYAVNDYIVEAPGIGKLSHRVHHSTVKVYKTSKLLYVKITETRRRSAGKYARDKLRNKPYRRNFAVNKDPYADRMNCSQLVWAAYKNSVKIDLDGNGGPGVYPDDIVKSSATKTWRTY
;
A
#
# COMPACT_ATOMS: atom_id res chain seq x y z
N MET A 1 7.35 -61.24 38.97
CA MET A 1 8.32 -60.93 37.89
C MET A 1 9.18 -59.77 38.36
N LYS A 2 10.35 -60.04 38.98
CA LYS A 2 11.72 -59.83 38.46
C LYS A 2 11.96 -58.38 38.00
N LYS A 3 12.62 -57.53 38.82
CA LYS A 3 14.08 -57.19 38.80
C LYS A 3 14.48 -56.63 37.42
N THR A 4 15.11 -55.47 37.19
CA THR A 4 15.97 -54.55 37.96
C THR A 4 16.28 -53.35 37.02
N PRO A 5 16.78 -52.21 37.52
CA PRO A 5 17.20 -51.06 36.71
C PRO A 5 18.64 -51.24 36.19
N PHE A 6 19.02 -50.54 35.12
CA PHE A 6 20.43 -50.41 34.71
C PHE A 6 20.78 -48.95 34.48
N LEU A 7 21.65 -48.43 35.36
CA LEU A 7 22.49 -47.27 35.12
C LEU A 7 23.55 -47.64 34.07
N VAL A 8 23.85 -46.75 33.13
CA VAL A 8 25.25 -46.44 32.78
C VAL A 8 25.38 -44.94 32.55
N SER A 9 26.19 -44.36 33.43
CA SER A 9 26.84 -43.05 33.32
C SER A 9 27.82 -43.05 32.14
N THR A 10 27.74 -42.03 31.29
CA THR A 10 28.89 -41.57 30.52
C THR A 10 28.95 -40.05 30.60
N SER A 11 29.80 -39.59 31.50
CA SER A 11 30.36 -38.24 31.53
C SER A 11 31.04 -37.97 30.20
N ILE A 12 30.52 -37.02 29.43
CA ILE A 12 31.28 -36.38 28.36
C ILE A 12 31.81 -35.08 28.95
N VAL A 13 33.10 -35.10 29.29
CA VAL A 13 33.91 -33.90 29.49
C VAL A 13 34.01 -33.22 28.12
N ALA A 14 33.17 -32.21 27.88
CA ALA A 14 33.35 -31.32 26.75
C ALA A 14 34.44 -30.31 27.15
N LEU A 15 35.63 -30.53 26.58
CA LEU A 15 36.78 -29.64 26.66
C LEU A 15 36.36 -28.23 26.20
N LEU A 16 36.50 -27.26 27.10
CA LEU A 16 36.55 -25.84 26.78
C LEU A 16 37.67 -25.60 25.76
N VAL A 17 37.31 -25.32 24.51
CA VAL A 17 38.18 -24.62 23.58
C VAL A 17 37.63 -23.20 23.48
N ALA A 18 38.20 -22.31 24.29
CA ALA A 18 38.06 -20.88 24.12
C ALA A 18 38.82 -20.48 22.84
N SER A 19 38.17 -20.60 21.69
CA SER A 19 38.64 -19.97 20.47
C SER A 19 38.29 -18.49 20.56
N VAL A 20 39.26 -17.70 21.03
CA VAL A 20 39.26 -16.25 20.88
C VAL A 20 39.46 -15.96 19.40
N PHE A 21 38.38 -16.02 18.62
CA PHE A 21 38.36 -15.45 17.28
C PHE A 21 38.37 -13.93 17.45
N SER A 22 39.57 -13.36 17.48
CA SER A 22 39.81 -11.97 17.13
C SER A 22 39.49 -11.80 15.64
N GLY A 23 38.21 -11.85 15.29
CA GLY A 23 37.74 -11.36 14.01
C GLY A 23 38.10 -9.87 13.91
N PRO A 24 38.43 -9.37 12.72
CA PRO A 24 38.57 -7.94 12.55
C PRO A 24 37.25 -7.32 13.01
N ALA A 25 37.33 -6.47 14.04
CA ALA A 25 36.23 -5.61 14.41
C ALA A 25 35.82 -4.90 13.12
N HIS A 26 34.72 -5.36 12.52
CA HIS A 26 33.98 -4.55 11.57
C HIS A 26 33.50 -3.39 12.43
N ALA A 27 34.30 -2.32 12.41
CA ALA A 27 33.77 -1.00 12.64
C ALA A 27 32.59 -0.90 11.69
N THR A 28 31.39 -1.10 12.22
CA THR A 28 30.17 -0.64 11.59
C THR A 28 30.35 0.87 11.54
N THR A 29 30.93 1.34 10.44
CA THR A 29 30.72 2.69 9.96
C THR A 29 29.21 2.85 10.00
N LYS A 30 28.75 3.67 10.96
CA LYS A 30 27.38 4.15 11.03
C LYS A 30 27.24 5.07 9.83
N ASP A 31 27.11 4.44 8.67
CA ASP A 31 27.10 5.07 7.37
C ASP A 31 25.71 5.66 7.20
N SER A 32 25.61 6.97 7.46
CA SER A 32 24.59 7.87 6.93
C SER A 32 23.13 7.37 6.88
N SER A 33 22.69 6.52 7.82
CA SER A 33 21.27 6.25 8.02
C SER A 33 20.63 7.51 8.58
N MET A 34 19.68 8.09 7.86
CA MET A 34 18.82 9.16 8.39
C MET A 34 18.35 8.79 9.79
N ASN A 35 18.38 9.75 10.71
CA ASN A 35 17.77 9.50 12.02
C ASN A 35 16.24 9.44 11.89
N THR A 36 15.57 8.94 12.92
CA THR A 36 14.12 8.70 12.89
C THR A 36 13.34 9.99 12.67
N GLU A 37 13.79 11.10 13.24
CA GLU A 37 13.18 12.42 13.05
C GLU A 37 13.28 12.87 11.58
N GLU A 38 14.48 12.80 10.97
CA GLU A 38 14.70 13.09 9.54
C GLU A 38 13.85 12.18 8.65
N ALA A 39 13.68 10.91 9.01
CA ALA A 39 12.84 9.96 8.29
C ALA A 39 11.36 10.33 8.37
N VAL A 40 10.87 10.83 9.52
CA VAL A 40 9.52 11.34 9.66
C VAL A 40 9.32 12.62 8.86
N GLU A 41 10.27 13.56 8.89
CA GLU A 41 10.23 14.77 8.06
C GLU A 41 10.13 14.40 6.57
N ARG A 42 10.97 13.47 6.11
CA ARG A 42 10.94 12.97 4.74
C ARG A 42 9.61 12.30 4.40
N LEU A 43 9.04 11.54 5.32
CA LEU A 43 7.71 10.94 5.15
C LEU A 43 6.62 12.01 4.99
N VAL A 44 6.70 13.11 5.72
CA VAL A 44 5.76 14.25 5.58
C VAL A 44 5.94 14.94 4.22
N GLU A 45 7.18 15.10 3.72
CA GLU A 45 7.43 15.63 2.38
C GLU A 45 6.83 14.75 1.28
N LEU A 46 6.93 13.43 1.43
CA LEU A 46 6.34 12.44 0.52
C LEU A 46 4.82 12.32 0.70
N ASN A 47 4.29 12.81 1.84
CA ASN A 47 2.88 12.80 2.17
C ASN A 47 2.29 14.22 2.40
N PRO A 48 2.36 15.13 1.41
CA PRO A 48 2.06 16.55 1.62
C PRO A 48 0.59 16.82 1.95
N GLY A 49 0.27 16.89 3.24
CA GLY A 49 -1.09 17.06 3.73
C GLY A 49 -1.31 16.51 5.13
N THR A 50 -0.37 15.72 5.63
CA THR A 50 -0.23 15.38 7.06
C THR A 50 0.77 16.32 7.72
N THR A 51 0.68 16.49 9.04
CA THR A 51 1.75 17.11 9.84
C THR A 51 2.72 16.05 10.36
N GLU A 52 3.91 16.45 10.84
CA GLU A 52 4.84 15.56 11.55
C GLU A 52 4.19 14.92 12.78
N GLU A 53 3.36 15.66 13.50
CA GLU A 53 2.61 15.16 14.65
C GLU A 53 1.60 14.08 14.23
N GLU A 54 0.78 14.34 13.19
CA GLU A 54 -0.17 13.36 12.66
C GLU A 54 0.54 12.12 12.08
N MET A 55 1.71 12.31 11.46
CA MET A 55 2.53 11.23 10.91
C MET A 55 3.10 10.36 12.04
N SER A 56 3.76 10.97 13.00
CA SER A 56 4.37 10.29 14.15
C SER A 56 3.33 9.56 14.99
N ALA A 57 2.17 10.18 15.24
CA ALA A 57 1.09 9.56 15.99
C ALA A 57 0.57 8.28 15.30
N GLY A 58 0.32 8.34 13.99
CA GLY A 58 -0.12 7.17 13.24
C GLY A 58 0.93 6.06 13.18
N LEU A 59 2.20 6.41 13.03
CA LEU A 59 3.31 5.43 13.02
C LEU A 59 3.45 4.74 14.39
N ARG A 60 3.29 5.48 15.50
CA ARG A 60 3.27 4.91 16.86
C ARG A 60 2.09 4.00 17.08
N GLU A 61 0.88 4.44 16.71
CA GLU A 61 -0.34 3.63 16.81
C GLU A 61 -0.18 2.31 16.04
N TYR A 62 0.31 2.37 14.80
CA TYR A 62 0.57 1.16 14.01
C TYR A 62 1.62 0.25 14.66
N ALA A 63 2.71 0.83 15.19
CA ALA A 63 3.76 0.08 15.88
C ALA A 63 3.21 -0.67 17.11
N GLU A 64 2.38 0.00 17.92
CA GLU A 64 1.72 -0.58 19.09
C GLU A 64 0.76 -1.72 18.70
N GLU A 65 -0.11 -1.49 17.71
CA GLU A 65 -1.08 -2.48 17.25
C GLU A 65 -0.44 -3.74 16.67
N ASN A 66 0.74 -3.60 16.05
CA ASN A 66 1.43 -4.69 15.36
C ASN A 66 2.62 -5.25 16.14
N GLY A 67 2.90 -4.75 17.35
CA GLY A 67 4.01 -5.20 18.19
C GLY A 67 5.38 -4.96 17.56
N GLN A 68 5.53 -3.90 16.77
CA GLN A 68 6.78 -3.49 16.13
C GLN A 68 7.40 -2.31 16.87
N SER A 69 8.70 -2.08 16.73
CA SER A 69 9.33 -0.85 17.21
C SER A 69 8.94 0.33 16.33
N TYR A 70 8.82 1.52 16.91
CA TYR A 70 8.52 2.75 16.19
C TYR A 70 9.53 3.00 15.05
N GLU A 71 10.82 2.79 15.31
CA GLU A 71 11.91 2.98 14.35
C GLU A 71 11.76 2.06 13.14
N GLN A 72 11.51 0.77 13.37
CA GLN A 72 11.25 -0.18 12.29
C GLN A 72 10.05 0.24 11.42
N VAL A 73 8.96 0.70 12.03
CA VAL A 73 7.77 1.14 11.28
C VAL A 73 8.05 2.39 10.47
N VAL A 74 8.85 3.33 11.00
CA VAL A 74 9.30 4.53 10.28
C VAL A 74 10.14 4.12 9.05
N ASP A 75 11.11 3.22 9.23
CA ASP A 75 11.98 2.74 8.14
C ASP A 75 11.18 2.02 7.04
N ASP A 76 10.28 1.10 7.43
CA ASP A 76 9.43 0.36 6.50
C ASP A 76 8.48 1.31 5.74
N ALA A 77 7.90 2.29 6.44
CA ALA A 77 7.03 3.29 5.85
C ALA A 77 7.78 4.20 4.87
N LEU A 78 8.96 4.68 5.25
CA LEU A 78 9.79 5.56 4.42
C LEU A 78 10.19 4.85 3.13
N LYS A 79 10.69 3.62 3.25
CA LYS A 79 11.06 2.80 2.09
C LYS A 79 9.88 2.63 1.13
N ALA A 80 8.69 2.28 1.64
CA ALA A 80 7.51 2.13 0.80
C ALA A 80 7.13 3.44 0.09
N ALA A 81 7.15 4.57 0.81
CA ALA A 81 6.84 5.88 0.23
C ALA A 81 7.84 6.30 -0.86
N GLU A 82 9.13 6.00 -0.69
CA GLU A 82 10.16 6.29 -1.69
C GLU A 82 10.05 5.42 -2.94
N GLU A 83 9.72 4.13 -2.77
CA GLU A 83 9.46 3.22 -3.89
C GLU A 83 8.26 3.68 -4.74
N GLU A 84 7.21 4.19 -4.09
CA GLU A 84 6.02 4.75 -4.75
C GLU A 84 6.33 6.04 -5.52
N GLU A 85 7.07 6.98 -4.91
CA GLU A 85 7.56 8.19 -5.61
C GLU A 85 8.40 7.79 -6.82
N ALA A 86 9.34 6.85 -6.66
CA ALA A 86 10.20 6.40 -7.75
C ALA A 86 9.40 5.75 -8.89
N GLN A 87 8.37 4.97 -8.57
CA GLN A 87 7.48 4.39 -9.58
C GLN A 87 6.68 5.48 -10.30
N TRP A 88 6.14 6.45 -9.57
CA TRP A 88 5.40 7.56 -10.15
C TRP A 88 6.26 8.39 -11.11
N GLN A 89 7.53 8.64 -10.77
CA GLN A 89 8.45 9.34 -11.66
C GLN A 89 8.68 8.58 -12.97
N LYS A 90 8.79 7.25 -12.91
CA LYS A 90 8.89 6.39 -14.11
C LYS A 90 7.64 6.49 -14.97
N ASP A 91 6.45 6.31 -14.37
CA ASP A 91 5.17 6.38 -15.08
C ASP A 91 4.95 7.76 -15.72
N LYS A 92 5.28 8.83 -14.98
CA LYS A 92 5.15 10.21 -15.45
C LYS A 92 6.09 10.53 -16.61
N ALA A 93 7.27 9.92 -16.67
CA ALA A 93 8.21 10.15 -17.78
C ALA A 93 7.61 9.76 -19.14
N GLU A 94 6.58 8.90 -19.15
CA GLU A 94 5.88 8.51 -20.36
C GLU A 94 4.75 9.47 -20.78
N TYR A 95 4.38 10.43 -19.93
CA TYR A 95 3.24 11.30 -20.17
C TYR A 95 3.45 12.24 -21.34
N GLU A 96 2.38 12.43 -22.10
CA GLU A 96 2.21 13.64 -22.90
C GLU A 96 1.56 14.72 -22.04
N PHE A 97 2.11 15.94 -22.09
CA PHE A 97 1.50 17.11 -21.47
C PHE A 97 0.85 17.99 -22.53
N ASP A 98 -0.34 18.48 -22.21
CA ASP A 98 -1.00 19.50 -22.99
C ASP A 98 -0.16 20.80 -22.98
N ARG A 99 0.06 21.38 -24.15
CA ARG A 99 1.02 22.49 -24.30
C ARG A 99 0.53 23.79 -23.65
N GLU A 100 -0.78 23.99 -23.59
CA GLU A 100 -1.40 25.20 -23.07
C GLU A 100 -1.60 25.12 -21.56
N THR A 101 -2.21 24.04 -21.10
CA THR A 101 -2.58 23.85 -19.69
C THR A 101 -1.46 23.26 -18.84
N ARG A 102 -0.42 22.69 -19.48
CA ARG A 102 0.66 21.91 -18.83
C ARG A 102 0.14 20.71 -18.02
N ALA A 103 -1.12 20.33 -18.19
CA ALA A 103 -1.71 19.15 -17.56
C ALA A 103 -1.39 17.90 -18.36
N ALA A 104 -1.42 16.73 -17.72
CA ALA A 104 -1.32 15.47 -18.44
C ALA A 104 -2.46 15.36 -19.48
N LYS A 105 -2.13 14.97 -20.70
CA LYS A 105 -3.09 14.81 -21.79
C LYS A 105 -3.80 13.47 -21.64
N ALA A 106 -5.13 13.51 -21.49
CA ALA A 106 -5.93 12.30 -21.43
C ALA A 106 -5.92 11.57 -22.78
N VAL A 107 -5.73 10.25 -22.75
CA VAL A 107 -5.78 9.38 -23.94
C VAL A 107 -7.15 8.73 -24.12
N GLY A 108 -8.08 9.00 -23.21
CA GLY A 108 -9.45 8.56 -23.29
C GLY A 108 -10.17 8.68 -21.96
N LYS A 109 -11.18 7.83 -21.79
CA LYS A 109 -11.95 7.66 -20.56
C LYS A 109 -11.95 6.20 -20.13
N LEU A 110 -12.22 5.95 -18.86
CA LEU A 110 -12.45 4.58 -18.40
C LEU A 110 -13.58 3.93 -19.23
N PRO A 111 -13.44 2.66 -19.64
CA PRO A 111 -14.43 1.96 -20.43
C PRO A 111 -15.49 1.34 -19.51
N ARG A 112 -16.60 0.90 -20.09
CA ARG A 112 -17.49 -0.01 -19.38
C ARG A 112 -16.77 -1.35 -19.16
N VAL A 113 -16.96 -1.97 -18.01
CA VAL A 113 -16.45 -3.33 -17.73
C VAL A 113 -17.58 -4.36 -17.75
N ASN A 114 -17.26 -5.63 -17.92
CA ASN A 114 -18.24 -6.72 -17.89
C ASN A 114 -18.56 -7.19 -16.45
N VAL A 115 -17.62 -6.99 -15.52
CA VAL A 115 -17.66 -7.51 -14.16
C VAL A 115 -17.37 -6.39 -13.16
N GLY A 116 -18.26 -6.17 -12.21
CA GLY A 116 -17.97 -5.30 -11.06
C GLY A 116 -16.86 -5.91 -10.19
N GLY A 117 -16.03 -5.07 -9.62
CA GLY A 117 -14.84 -5.43 -8.83
C GLY A 117 -13.54 -5.19 -9.56
N ASP A 118 -13.55 -5.00 -10.87
CA ASP A 118 -12.35 -4.58 -11.60
C ASP A 118 -11.82 -3.25 -11.03
N ILE A 119 -10.51 -3.05 -11.12
CA ILE A 119 -9.80 -1.93 -10.51
C ILE A 119 -9.21 -1.10 -11.63
N PHE A 120 -9.32 0.22 -11.55
CA PHE A 120 -8.50 1.10 -12.39
C PHE A 120 -7.35 1.66 -11.57
N TYR A 121 -6.22 1.84 -12.23
CA TYR A 121 -5.10 2.64 -11.77
C TYR A 121 -4.90 3.75 -12.78
N ASN A 122 -4.86 4.98 -12.29
CA ASN A 122 -4.38 6.13 -13.03
C ASN A 122 -3.08 6.58 -12.37
N PRO A 123 -2.06 6.89 -13.17
CA PRO A 123 -0.89 7.57 -12.66
C PRO A 123 -1.37 9.01 -12.37
N ALA A 124 -1.26 9.44 -11.11
CA ALA A 124 -1.89 10.66 -10.62
C ALA A 124 -1.02 11.29 -9.55
N SER A 125 -1.10 12.61 -9.43
CA SER A 125 -0.64 13.33 -8.25
C SER A 125 -1.81 14.06 -7.62
N THR A 126 -2.11 13.74 -6.36
CA THR A 126 -3.21 14.34 -5.61
C THR A 126 -2.61 15.28 -4.57
N VAL A 127 -2.77 16.59 -4.76
CA VAL A 127 -2.28 17.62 -3.81
C VAL A 127 -0.78 17.47 -3.49
N GLY A 128 0.04 17.21 -4.50
CA GLY A 128 1.50 17.04 -4.33
C GLY A 128 1.95 15.64 -3.95
N PHE A 129 1.05 14.75 -3.51
CA PHE A 129 1.35 13.34 -3.33
C PHE A 129 1.48 12.66 -4.70
N LYS A 130 2.47 11.80 -4.87
CA LYS A 130 2.85 11.23 -6.17
C LYS A 130 2.91 9.70 -6.09
N HIS A 131 1.75 9.09 -5.85
CA HIS A 131 1.62 7.65 -5.62
C HIS A 131 0.56 7.00 -6.52
N GLY A 132 0.05 7.70 -7.54
CA GLY A 132 -1.06 7.19 -8.36
C GLY A 132 -2.44 7.34 -7.71
N HIS A 133 -3.47 6.89 -8.42
CA HIS A 133 -4.87 6.89 -7.95
C HIS A 133 -5.56 5.62 -8.42
N VAL A 134 -6.32 5.00 -7.52
CA VAL A 134 -7.09 3.79 -7.82
C VAL A 134 -8.54 3.92 -7.39
N GLY A 135 -9.38 3.13 -8.03
CA GLY A 135 -10.75 2.91 -7.60
C GLY A 135 -11.29 1.60 -8.16
N ILE A 136 -12.46 1.20 -7.68
CA ILE A 136 -13.07 -0.10 -7.95
C ILE A 136 -14.40 0.08 -8.66
N TYR A 137 -14.66 -0.70 -9.71
CA TYR A 137 -15.96 -0.78 -10.34
C TYR A 137 -16.97 -1.39 -9.36
N ALA A 138 -17.91 -0.60 -8.86
CA ALA A 138 -19.01 -1.12 -8.05
C ALA A 138 -19.95 -2.01 -8.87
N VAL A 139 -20.19 -1.59 -10.11
CA VAL A 139 -20.92 -2.28 -11.17
C VAL A 139 -20.31 -1.87 -12.51
N ASN A 140 -20.81 -2.42 -13.62
CA ASN A 140 -20.27 -2.25 -14.97
C ASN A 140 -19.98 -0.78 -15.38
N ASP A 141 -20.86 0.15 -14.98
CA ASP A 141 -20.84 1.54 -15.43
C ASP A 141 -20.44 2.54 -14.33
N TYR A 142 -20.23 2.08 -13.10
CA TYR A 142 -19.95 2.97 -11.97
C TYR A 142 -18.78 2.48 -11.15
N ILE A 143 -17.88 3.40 -10.85
CA ILE A 143 -16.77 3.20 -9.92
C ILE A 143 -17.11 3.78 -8.55
N VAL A 144 -16.41 3.29 -7.53
CA VAL A 144 -16.29 3.92 -6.22
C VAL A 144 -14.83 4.26 -5.99
N GLU A 145 -14.60 5.49 -5.55
CA GLU A 145 -13.26 6.04 -5.31
C GLU A 145 -13.26 6.99 -4.11
N ALA A 146 -12.09 7.20 -3.52
CA ALA A 146 -11.82 8.31 -2.62
C ALA A 146 -10.98 9.34 -3.40
N PRO A 147 -11.57 10.44 -3.91
CA PRO A 147 -10.97 11.23 -4.97
C PRO A 147 -9.89 12.24 -4.51
N GLY A 148 -9.76 12.47 -3.20
CA GLY A 148 -8.75 13.37 -2.65
C GLY A 148 -9.25 14.25 -1.50
N ILE A 149 -8.35 15.11 -1.02
CA ILE A 149 -8.57 16.01 0.12
C ILE A 149 -9.81 16.90 -0.10
N GLY A 150 -10.60 17.09 0.97
CA GLY A 150 -11.81 17.92 0.94
C GLY A 150 -13.01 17.29 0.21
N LYS A 151 -12.88 16.05 -0.25
CA LYS A 151 -13.96 15.29 -0.87
C LYS A 151 -14.27 14.03 -0.06
N LEU A 152 -15.52 13.61 -0.14
CA LEU A 152 -15.95 12.31 0.39
C LEU A 152 -15.73 11.25 -0.69
N SER A 153 -15.47 10.01 -0.26
CA SER A 153 -15.54 8.87 -1.16
C SER A 153 -16.91 8.77 -1.80
N HIS A 154 -16.97 8.57 -3.12
CA HIS A 154 -18.23 8.67 -3.87
C HIS A 154 -18.36 7.58 -4.92
N ARG A 155 -19.54 7.51 -5.52
CA ARG A 155 -19.80 6.72 -6.72
C ARG A 155 -19.86 7.67 -7.91
N VAL A 156 -19.12 7.36 -8.96
CA VAL A 156 -19.09 8.17 -10.18
C VAL A 156 -19.18 7.28 -11.42
N HIS A 157 -19.75 7.81 -12.50
CA HIS A 157 -19.88 7.09 -13.75
C HIS A 157 -18.52 6.92 -14.42
N HIS A 158 -18.23 5.74 -14.96
CA HIS A 158 -16.90 5.42 -15.51
C HIS A 158 -16.46 6.45 -16.59
N SER A 159 -17.38 6.88 -17.45
CA SER A 159 -17.08 7.78 -18.58
C SER A 159 -16.75 9.23 -18.18
N THR A 160 -16.83 9.61 -16.90
CA THR A 160 -16.35 10.91 -16.43
C THR A 160 -14.89 10.86 -15.97
N VAL A 161 -14.33 9.67 -15.78
CA VAL A 161 -12.96 9.47 -15.34
C VAL A 161 -12.06 9.40 -16.56
N LYS A 162 -11.13 10.36 -16.66
CA LYS A 162 -10.11 10.39 -17.70
C LYS A 162 -9.06 9.31 -17.43
N VAL A 163 -8.50 8.75 -18.49
CA VAL A 163 -7.31 7.89 -18.41
C VAL A 163 -6.15 8.55 -19.13
N TYR A 164 -4.96 8.26 -18.65
CA TYR A 164 -3.70 8.81 -19.12
C TYR A 164 -2.79 7.67 -19.58
N LYS A 165 -1.73 7.98 -20.32
CA LYS A 165 -0.71 6.97 -20.64
C LYS A 165 -0.15 6.35 -19.36
N THR A 166 0.11 5.04 -19.37
CA THR A 166 0.45 4.17 -18.22
C THR A 166 -0.69 3.85 -17.26
N SER A 167 -1.92 4.34 -17.51
CA SER A 167 -3.11 3.87 -16.76
C SER A 167 -3.37 2.40 -17.01
N LYS A 168 -3.95 1.70 -16.04
CA LYS A 168 -4.16 0.25 -16.08
C LYS A 168 -5.58 -0.11 -15.66
N LEU A 169 -6.12 -1.16 -16.26
CA LEU A 169 -7.27 -1.89 -15.73
C LEU A 169 -6.84 -3.27 -15.30
N LEU A 170 -7.27 -3.63 -14.10
CA LEU A 170 -6.89 -4.86 -13.42
C LEU A 170 -8.13 -5.62 -12.98
N TYR A 171 -7.97 -6.93 -12.83
CA TYR A 171 -8.91 -7.75 -12.08
C TYR A 171 -8.16 -8.54 -11.02
N VAL A 172 -8.85 -8.87 -9.92
CA VAL A 172 -8.36 -9.83 -8.93
C VAL A 172 -8.62 -11.26 -9.43
N LYS A 173 -7.62 -12.14 -9.32
CA LYS A 173 -7.61 -13.53 -9.80
C LYS A 173 -8.48 -14.46 -8.96
N ILE A 174 -9.75 -14.10 -8.84
CA ILE A 174 -10.83 -14.83 -8.18
C ILE A 174 -12.05 -14.87 -9.11
N THR A 175 -13.04 -15.68 -8.77
CA THR A 175 -14.30 -15.78 -9.53
C THR A 175 -15.00 -14.42 -9.67
N GLU A 176 -15.72 -14.21 -10.76
CA GLU A 176 -16.48 -12.96 -10.99
C GLU A 176 -17.46 -12.63 -9.86
N THR A 177 -18.15 -13.62 -9.30
CA THR A 177 -19.08 -13.43 -8.16
C THR A 177 -18.39 -12.80 -6.96
N ARG A 178 -17.16 -13.24 -6.66
CA ARG A 178 -16.34 -12.69 -5.58
C ARG A 178 -15.86 -11.27 -5.91
N ARG A 179 -15.43 -10.99 -7.15
CA ARG A 179 -15.12 -9.61 -7.58
C ARG A 179 -16.32 -8.68 -7.42
N ARG A 180 -17.52 -9.11 -7.86
CA ARG A 180 -18.76 -8.35 -7.69
C ARG A 180 -19.08 -8.07 -6.23
N SER A 181 -18.74 -8.99 -5.32
CA SER A 181 -18.92 -8.80 -3.89
C SER A 181 -18.04 -7.67 -3.34
N ALA A 182 -16.80 -7.55 -3.80
CA ALA A 182 -15.92 -6.43 -3.45
C ALA A 182 -16.44 -5.09 -3.99
N GLY A 183 -16.85 -5.04 -5.27
CA GLY A 183 -17.46 -3.84 -5.85
C GLY A 183 -18.74 -3.41 -5.12
N LYS A 184 -19.60 -4.37 -4.76
CA LYS A 184 -20.79 -4.14 -3.94
C LYS A 184 -20.44 -3.62 -2.55
N TYR A 185 -19.42 -4.19 -1.90
CA TYR A 185 -18.98 -3.75 -0.58
C TYR A 185 -18.51 -2.29 -0.60
N ALA A 186 -17.68 -1.91 -1.57
CA ALA A 186 -17.23 -0.53 -1.72
C ALA A 186 -18.42 0.44 -1.85
N ARG A 187 -19.40 0.08 -2.68
CA ARG A 187 -20.61 0.87 -2.88
C ARG A 187 -21.47 0.99 -1.63
N ASP A 188 -21.64 -0.09 -0.88
CA ASP A 188 -22.62 -0.15 0.22
C ASP A 188 -22.02 0.30 1.56
N LYS A 189 -20.69 0.23 1.73
CA LYS A 189 -20.02 0.41 3.03
C LYS A 189 -18.91 1.47 3.05
N LEU A 190 -18.32 1.82 1.90
CA LEU A 190 -17.12 2.67 1.85
C LEU A 190 -17.33 4.05 1.23
N ARG A 191 -18.56 4.41 0.87
CA ARG A 191 -18.94 5.76 0.40
C ARG A 191 -19.13 6.72 1.57
N ASN A 192 -19.08 8.01 1.26
CA ASN A 192 -19.29 9.13 2.18
C ASN A 192 -18.26 9.21 3.31
N LYS A 193 -17.08 8.61 3.13
CA LYS A 193 -15.97 8.68 4.08
C LYS A 193 -15.06 9.84 3.70
N PRO A 194 -14.66 10.72 4.65
CA PRO A 194 -13.67 11.76 4.38
C PRO A 194 -12.33 11.17 3.93
N TYR A 195 -11.56 11.95 3.20
CA TYR A 195 -10.25 11.51 2.74
C TYR A 195 -9.23 11.34 3.88
N ARG A 196 -8.50 10.22 3.88
CA ARG A 196 -7.33 9.99 4.75
C ARG A 196 -6.08 10.53 4.05
N ARG A 197 -5.26 11.29 4.77
CA ARG A 197 -4.07 11.95 4.21
C ARG A 197 -2.79 11.16 4.43
N ASN A 198 -2.67 10.48 5.57
CA ASN A 198 -1.53 9.65 5.88
C ASN A 198 -1.61 8.34 5.08
N PHE A 199 -0.73 8.16 4.09
CA PHE A 199 -0.61 6.90 3.35
C PHE A 199 0.39 5.93 3.97
N ALA A 200 1.37 6.44 4.72
CA ALA A 200 2.41 5.66 5.39
C ALA A 200 1.83 4.59 6.32
N VAL A 201 0.71 4.88 6.95
CA VAL A 201 -0.04 3.96 7.82
C VAL A 201 -1.55 4.09 7.55
N ASN A 202 -2.08 3.15 6.76
CA ASN A 202 -3.46 3.23 6.31
C ASN A 202 -4.20 1.89 6.32
N LYS A 203 -3.63 0.83 6.91
CA LYS A 203 -4.17 -0.53 6.91
C LYS A 203 -5.27 -0.79 7.95
N ASP A 204 -6.26 0.10 8.00
CA ASP A 204 -7.51 -0.12 8.76
C ASP A 204 -8.69 -0.31 7.79
N PRO A 205 -9.28 -1.52 7.68
CA PRO A 205 -10.33 -1.79 6.73
C PRO A 205 -11.71 -1.26 7.18
N TYR A 206 -11.83 -0.74 8.41
CA TYR A 206 -13.07 -0.20 8.98
C TYR A 206 -13.02 1.32 9.22
N ALA A 207 -11.87 1.95 9.01
CA ALA A 207 -11.64 3.37 9.22
C ALA A 207 -12.78 4.28 8.77
N ASP A 208 -13.02 5.33 9.54
CA ASP A 208 -13.98 6.38 9.18
C ASP A 208 -13.50 7.28 8.05
N ARG A 209 -12.20 7.27 7.77
CA ARG A 209 -11.55 8.00 6.67
C ARG A 209 -10.86 7.02 5.72
N MET A 210 -10.94 7.29 4.43
CA MET A 210 -10.39 6.42 3.39
C MET A 210 -9.55 7.22 2.40
N ASN A 211 -8.36 6.73 2.08
CA ASN A 211 -7.67 7.14 0.86
C ASN A 211 -8.02 6.18 -0.30
N CYS A 212 -7.51 6.45 -1.51
CA CYS A 212 -7.93 5.73 -2.71
C CYS A 212 -7.56 4.24 -2.67
N SER A 213 -6.31 3.90 -2.31
CA SER A 213 -5.83 2.53 -2.22
C SER A 213 -6.42 1.77 -1.03
N GLN A 214 -6.50 2.40 0.14
CA GLN A 214 -7.16 1.84 1.33
C GLN A 214 -8.61 1.45 1.03
N LEU A 215 -9.36 2.27 0.28
CA LEU A 215 -10.74 1.96 -0.09
C LEU A 215 -10.83 0.66 -0.90
N VAL A 216 -9.96 0.50 -1.90
CA VAL A 216 -9.93 -0.68 -2.77
C VAL A 216 -9.47 -1.91 -1.99
N TRP A 217 -8.41 -1.77 -1.20
CA TRP A 217 -7.89 -2.82 -0.32
C TRP A 217 -8.94 -3.28 0.68
N ALA A 218 -9.57 -2.36 1.42
CA ALA A 218 -10.61 -2.65 2.41
C ALA A 218 -11.83 -3.35 1.77
N ALA A 219 -12.21 -2.98 0.54
CA ALA A 219 -13.30 -3.64 -0.17
C ALA A 219 -13.01 -5.13 -0.40
N TYR A 220 -11.80 -5.47 -0.85
CA TYR A 220 -11.41 -6.86 -1.07
C TYR A 220 -11.13 -7.62 0.24
N LYS A 221 -10.41 -6.98 1.17
CA LYS A 221 -10.07 -7.56 2.48
C LYS A 221 -11.33 -7.93 3.26
N ASN A 222 -12.32 -7.04 3.33
CA ASN A 222 -13.51 -7.29 4.14
C ASN A 222 -14.52 -8.24 3.48
N SER A 223 -14.77 -8.07 2.18
CA SER A 223 -15.84 -8.81 1.49
C SER A 223 -15.45 -10.23 1.11
N VAL A 224 -14.19 -10.45 0.72
CA VAL A 224 -13.76 -11.73 0.13
C VAL A 224 -12.43 -12.24 0.69
N LYS A 225 -11.90 -11.59 1.73
CA LYS A 225 -10.70 -11.99 2.48
C LYS A 225 -9.45 -12.12 1.59
N ILE A 226 -9.34 -11.24 0.59
CA ILE A 226 -8.14 -11.13 -0.25
C ILE A 226 -7.35 -9.91 0.20
N ASP A 227 -6.07 -10.12 0.50
CA ASP A 227 -5.13 -9.03 0.72
C ASP A 227 -4.57 -8.55 -0.62
N LEU A 228 -4.63 -7.24 -0.86
CA LEU A 228 -4.10 -6.61 -2.07
C LEU A 228 -2.82 -5.81 -1.79
N ASP A 229 -2.35 -5.80 -0.55
CA ASP A 229 -1.04 -5.24 -0.22
C ASP A 229 0.06 -6.11 -0.87
N GLY A 230 0.85 -5.49 -1.75
CA GLY A 230 1.86 -6.16 -2.57
C GLY A 230 3.22 -6.26 -1.89
N ASN A 231 3.51 -5.37 -0.94
CA ASN A 231 4.82 -5.25 -0.29
C ASN A 231 4.79 -5.63 1.20
N GLY A 232 3.61 -5.65 1.83
CA GLY A 232 3.41 -6.01 3.24
C GLY A 232 3.73 -4.88 4.23
N GLY A 233 4.18 -3.72 3.76
CA GLY A 233 4.58 -2.57 4.56
C GLY A 233 3.40 -1.85 5.21
N PRO A 234 3.63 -0.88 6.11
CA PRO A 234 2.59 -0.32 6.99
C PRO A 234 1.43 0.40 6.28
N GLY A 235 1.64 0.83 5.04
CA GLY A 235 0.62 1.42 4.17
C GLY A 235 0.35 0.53 2.95
N VAL A 236 -0.88 0.57 2.44
CA VAL A 236 -1.20 0.07 1.10
C VAL A 236 -1.32 1.24 0.13
N TYR A 237 -0.53 1.21 -0.93
CA TYR A 237 -0.49 2.22 -1.98
C TYR A 237 -1.16 1.75 -3.28
N PRO A 238 -1.45 2.66 -4.22
CA PRO A 238 -2.03 2.29 -5.51
C PRO A 238 -1.17 1.29 -6.28
N ASP A 239 0.16 1.42 -6.26
CA ASP A 239 1.04 0.52 -7.00
C ASP A 239 1.22 -0.84 -6.30
N ASP A 240 1.08 -0.93 -4.97
CA ASP A 240 0.94 -2.21 -4.25
C ASP A 240 -0.21 -3.06 -4.80
N ILE A 241 -1.37 -2.44 -5.07
CA ILE A 241 -2.52 -3.13 -5.66
C ILE A 241 -2.20 -3.61 -7.09
N VAL A 242 -1.45 -2.82 -7.85
CA VAL A 242 -1.03 -3.16 -9.21
C VAL A 242 -0.03 -4.32 -9.21
N LYS A 243 0.93 -4.32 -8.29
CA LYS A 243 1.99 -5.31 -8.15
C LYS A 243 1.56 -6.55 -7.36
N SER A 244 0.41 -6.51 -6.69
CA SER A 244 -0.12 -7.62 -5.90
C SER A 244 -0.12 -8.92 -6.68
N SER A 245 0.36 -9.99 -6.06
CA SER A 245 0.30 -11.33 -6.63
C SER A 245 -1.14 -11.80 -6.87
N ALA A 246 -2.15 -11.14 -6.31
CA ALA A 246 -3.57 -11.45 -6.51
C ALA A 246 -4.18 -10.76 -7.73
N THR A 247 -3.55 -9.72 -8.31
CA THR A 247 -4.09 -8.98 -9.44
C THR A 247 -3.52 -9.43 -10.78
N LYS A 248 -4.21 -9.06 -11.86
CA LYS A 248 -3.73 -9.17 -13.23
C LYS A 248 -4.21 -7.97 -14.04
N THR A 249 -3.25 -7.23 -14.59
CA THR A 249 -3.52 -6.20 -15.60
C THR A 249 -4.01 -6.85 -16.87
N TRP A 250 -5.16 -6.39 -17.36
CA TRP A 250 -5.75 -6.86 -18.62
C TRP A 250 -5.82 -5.77 -19.68
N ARG A 251 -5.56 -4.51 -19.30
CA ARG A 251 -5.40 -3.40 -20.23
C ARG A 251 -4.44 -2.36 -19.67
N THR A 252 -3.59 -1.84 -20.54
CA THR A 252 -2.75 -0.66 -20.32
C THR A 252 -3.11 0.39 -21.37
N TYR A 253 -2.96 1.66 -21.02
CA TYR A 253 -3.23 2.82 -21.87
C TYR A 253 -1.95 3.54 -22.28
#